data_AF-A2F016-F1
#
_entry.id   AF-A2F016-F1
#
_cell.length_a   1.000
_cell.length_b   1.000
_cell.length_c   1.000
_cell.angle_alpha   90.00
_cell.angle_beta   90.00
_cell.angle_gamma   90.00
#
_symmetry.space_group_name_H-M   'P 1'
#
loop_
_entity.id
_entity.type
_entity.pdbx_description
1 polymer ?
#
loop_
_entity_poly.entity_id
_entity_poly.type
_entity_poly.pdbx_seq_one_letter_code
_entity_poly.pdbx_strand_id
1 'polypeptide(L)'
;MSMDAQERYARIQAKEEELKRREAGLREQQLDIEDDRKPNWPVCCPFVYHDISGEIPIKNTAACKVAYILQYVWALTLIVNMLAAFGSGSMANYSVAKYIVFSIIYTILGIPLAFRVNYMKYYEQCKKEDLSLSWFLLEIIFFGLNVVGAVGLPNSGLCGVLYAIDAFSKGNGYIKIFGIISACAWILSSLGQGFLGSRSFLLYKNQGKD
;
A
#
# COMPACT_ATOMS: atom_id res chain seq x y z
N MET A 1 1.42 0.73 -56.22
CA MET A 1 1.94 1.44 -55.04
C MET A 1 3.13 2.24 -55.54
N SER A 2 3.11 3.57 -55.47
CA SER A 2 4.14 4.43 -56.10
C SER A 2 5.51 4.18 -55.44
N MET A 3 6.58 4.24 -56.24
CA MET A 3 7.98 4.01 -55.81
C MET A 3 8.37 4.87 -54.60
N ASP A 4 7.82 6.09 -54.53
CA ASP A 4 7.92 7.03 -53.40
C ASP A 4 7.39 6.46 -52.06
N ALA A 5 6.28 5.69 -52.10
CA ALA A 5 5.73 5.07 -50.90
C ALA A 5 6.64 3.97 -50.35
N GLN A 6 7.38 3.28 -51.22
CA GLN A 6 8.27 2.17 -50.87
C GLN A 6 9.58 2.67 -50.25
N GLU A 7 10.16 3.75 -50.79
CA GLU A 7 11.32 4.43 -50.21
C GLU A 7 10.99 5.07 -48.85
N ARG A 8 9.79 5.67 -48.73
CA ARG A 8 9.32 6.22 -47.46
C ARG A 8 9.16 5.13 -46.41
N TYR A 9 8.63 3.97 -46.78
CA TYR A 9 8.47 2.82 -45.88
C TYR A 9 9.83 2.28 -45.41
N ALA A 10 10.79 2.10 -46.32
CA ALA A 10 12.14 1.66 -45.99
C ALA A 10 12.87 2.64 -45.05
N ARG A 11 12.70 3.95 -45.26
CA ARG A 11 13.27 4.99 -44.39
C ARG A 11 12.65 4.98 -42.99
N ILE A 12 11.35 4.71 -42.87
CA ILE A 12 10.67 4.56 -41.58
C ILE A 12 11.20 3.32 -40.84
N GLN A 13 11.28 2.17 -41.51
CA GLN A 13 11.80 0.94 -40.89
C GLN A 13 13.24 1.09 -40.40
N ALA A 14 14.12 1.72 -41.17
CA ALA A 14 15.50 1.97 -40.74
C ALA A 14 15.58 2.85 -39.49
N LYS A 15 14.71 3.89 -39.40
CA LYS A 15 14.62 4.74 -38.21
C LYS A 15 14.02 4.01 -37.00
N GLU A 16 13.00 3.18 -37.21
CA GLU A 16 12.41 2.36 -36.14
C GLU A 16 13.43 1.39 -35.56
N GLU A 17 14.25 0.76 -36.40
CA GLU A 17 15.30 -0.17 -35.93
C GLU A 17 16.40 0.58 -35.17
N GLU A 18 16.81 1.77 -35.64
CA GLU A 18 17.77 2.61 -34.93
C GLU A 18 17.23 3.06 -33.57
N LEU A 19 15.98 3.52 -33.49
CA LEU A 19 15.32 3.89 -32.24
C LEU A 19 15.27 2.70 -31.28
N LYS A 20 14.88 1.52 -31.76
CA LYS A 20 14.81 0.30 -30.95
C LYS A 20 16.18 -0.09 -30.37
N ARG A 21 17.27 0.08 -31.12
CA ARG A 21 18.63 -0.14 -30.60
C ARG A 21 19.02 0.87 -29.53
N ARG A 22 18.69 2.15 -29.72
CA ARG A 22 18.94 3.20 -28.72
C ARG A 22 18.13 2.96 -27.44
N GLU A 23 16.86 2.61 -27.55
CA GLU A 23 15.99 2.27 -26.41
C GLU A 23 16.54 1.06 -25.65
N ALA A 24 17.00 0.02 -26.35
CA ALA A 24 17.61 -1.15 -25.72
C ALA A 24 18.88 -0.79 -24.93
N GLY A 25 19.77 0.03 -25.51
CA GLY A 25 20.99 0.49 -24.82
C GLY A 25 20.71 1.40 -23.62
N LEU A 26 19.72 2.29 -23.72
CA LEU A 26 19.26 3.10 -22.59
C LEU A 26 18.68 2.24 -21.48
N ARG A 27 17.94 1.17 -21.84
CA ARG A 27 17.37 0.24 -20.87
C ARG A 27 18.45 -0.56 -20.15
N GLU A 28 19.49 -0.99 -20.86
CA GLU A 28 20.65 -1.69 -20.30
C GLU A 28 21.42 -0.78 -19.32
N GLN A 29 21.66 0.47 -19.69
CA GLN A 29 22.27 1.46 -18.80
C GLN A 29 21.42 1.76 -17.56
N GLN A 30 20.09 1.81 -17.71
CA GLN A 30 19.19 1.97 -16.57
C GLN A 30 19.24 0.78 -15.61
N LEU A 31 19.37 -0.45 -16.13
CA LEU A 31 19.50 -1.66 -15.32
C LEU A 31 20.82 -1.66 -14.53
N ASP A 32 21.95 -1.30 -15.16
CA ASP A 32 23.25 -1.16 -14.48
C ASP A 32 23.20 -0.14 -13.33
N ILE A 33 22.53 1.00 -13.53
CA ILE A 33 22.37 2.04 -12.49
C ILE A 33 21.45 1.57 -11.36
N GLU A 34 20.49 0.70 -11.63
CA GLU A 34 19.57 0.17 -10.62
C GLU A 34 20.23 -0.95 -9.79
N ASP A 35 21.14 -1.73 -10.38
CA ASP A 35 21.90 -2.80 -9.71
C ASP A 35 22.98 -2.25 -8.74
N ASP A 36 23.50 -1.05 -8.99
CA ASP A 36 24.48 -0.38 -8.13
C ASP A 36 23.83 0.24 -6.85
N ARG A 37 22.50 0.26 -6.76
CA ARG A 37 21.75 0.82 -5.63
C ARG A 37 21.61 -0.19 -4.50
N LYS A 38 22.43 -0.04 -3.47
CA LYS A 38 22.39 -0.89 -2.27
C LYS A 38 21.06 -0.75 -1.51
N PRO A 39 20.42 -1.85 -1.08
CA PRO A 39 19.24 -1.80 -0.21
C PRO A 39 19.50 -0.94 1.02
N ASN A 40 18.58 0.00 1.31
CA ASN A 40 18.71 0.96 2.41
C ASN A 40 17.53 0.88 3.40
N TRP A 41 16.47 0.13 3.08
CA TRP A 41 15.23 0.09 3.83
C TRP A 41 14.71 -1.34 4.02
N PRO A 42 14.08 -1.66 5.17
CA PRO A 42 14.07 -0.94 6.45
C PRO A 42 15.45 -0.92 7.11
N VAL A 43 15.74 0.13 7.90
CA VAL A 43 17.07 0.36 8.53
C VAL A 43 17.56 -0.85 9.35
N CYS A 44 16.64 -1.57 10.01
CA CYS A 44 16.98 -2.73 10.81
C CYS A 44 17.39 -3.96 9.97
N CYS A 45 16.81 -4.11 8.77
CA CYS A 45 17.05 -5.23 7.86
C CYS A 45 16.91 -4.73 6.41
N PRO A 46 17.94 -4.09 5.82
CA PRO A 46 17.81 -3.51 4.49
C PRO A 46 17.61 -4.60 3.43
N PHE A 47 16.43 -4.62 2.80
CA PHE A 47 16.10 -5.58 1.74
C PHE A 47 15.52 -4.90 0.49
N VAL A 48 15.19 -3.61 0.56
CA VAL A 48 14.69 -2.80 -0.56
C VAL A 48 15.45 -1.47 -0.60
N TYR A 49 15.70 -0.97 -1.80
CA TYR A 49 16.09 0.42 -2.00
C TYR A 49 14.83 1.31 -2.01
N HIS A 50 14.87 2.39 -1.24
CA HIS A 50 13.76 3.31 -1.06
C HIS A 50 14.29 4.73 -0.89
N ASP A 51 13.95 5.61 -1.85
CA ASP A 51 14.24 7.04 -1.77
C ASP A 51 13.16 7.87 -2.48
N ILE A 52 12.19 8.35 -1.70
CA ILE A 52 11.10 9.17 -2.25
C ILE A 52 11.60 10.51 -2.81
N SER A 53 12.67 11.09 -2.26
CA SER A 53 13.10 12.44 -2.65
C SER A 53 13.97 12.41 -3.90
N GLY A 54 14.76 11.34 -4.08
CA GLY A 54 15.60 11.14 -5.27
C GLY A 54 14.89 10.46 -6.44
N GLU A 55 13.94 9.54 -6.20
CA GLU A 55 13.34 8.74 -7.28
C GLU A 55 11.98 9.22 -7.78
N ILE A 56 11.20 9.93 -6.96
CA ILE A 56 9.83 10.28 -7.30
C ILE A 56 9.78 11.70 -7.84
N PRO A 57 9.24 11.92 -9.07
CA PRO A 57 9.06 13.24 -9.63
C PRO A 57 8.25 14.16 -8.69
N ILE A 58 8.61 15.45 -8.66
CA ILE A 58 8.07 16.47 -7.72
C ILE A 58 6.53 16.49 -7.70
N LYS A 59 5.90 16.25 -8.85
CA LYS A 59 4.44 16.18 -9.01
C LYS A 59 3.79 15.10 -8.13
N ASN A 60 4.44 13.94 -8.00
CA ASN A 60 3.91 12.77 -7.30
C ASN A 60 4.53 12.56 -5.90
N THR A 61 5.62 13.26 -5.58
CA THR A 61 6.34 13.12 -4.30
C THR A 61 5.42 13.30 -3.09
N ALA A 62 4.52 14.29 -3.12
CA ALA A 62 3.59 14.54 -2.01
C ALA A 62 2.62 13.36 -1.79
N ALA A 63 2.04 12.82 -2.86
CA ALA A 63 1.14 11.68 -2.78
C ALA A 63 1.87 10.41 -2.30
N CYS A 64 3.09 10.18 -2.80
CA CYS A 64 3.95 9.07 -2.37
C CYS A 64 4.32 9.16 -0.87
N LYS A 65 4.62 10.35 -0.36
CA LYS A 65 4.87 10.59 1.08
C LYS A 65 3.64 10.30 1.93
N VAL A 66 2.46 10.73 1.49
CA VAL A 66 1.20 10.43 2.19
C VAL A 66 0.94 8.92 2.22
N ALA A 67 1.10 8.22 1.09
CA ALA A 67 0.97 6.77 1.04
C ALA A 67 1.93 6.05 1.99
N TYR A 68 3.18 6.53 2.08
CA TYR A 68 4.18 5.99 2.99
C TYR A 68 3.77 6.14 4.46
N ILE A 69 3.29 7.33 4.84
CA ILE A 69 2.80 7.60 6.20
C ILE A 69 1.58 6.71 6.52
N LEU A 70 0.63 6.61 5.59
CA LEU A 70 -0.57 5.78 5.76
C LEU A 70 -0.24 4.29 5.92
N GLN A 71 0.82 3.80 5.26
CA GLN A 71 1.32 2.45 5.45
C GLN A 71 1.80 2.22 6.89
N TYR A 72 2.47 3.19 7.52
CA TYR A 72 2.83 3.10 8.94
C TYR A 72 1.64 3.22 9.87
N VAL A 73 0.70 4.11 9.57
CA VAL A 73 -0.54 4.22 10.35
C VAL A 73 -1.25 2.87 10.37
N TRP A 74 -1.36 2.20 9.22
CA TRP A 74 -1.96 0.88 9.13
C TRP A 74 -1.16 -0.19 9.90
N ALA A 75 0.17 -0.20 9.78
CA ALA A 75 1.02 -1.12 10.53
C ALA A 75 0.89 -0.92 12.06
N LEU A 76 0.84 0.34 12.52
CA LEU A 76 0.61 0.67 13.92
C LEU A 76 -0.79 0.25 14.37
N THR A 77 -1.81 0.42 13.52
CA THR A 77 -3.18 -0.08 13.79
C THR A 77 -3.17 -1.58 14.05
N LEU A 78 -2.43 -2.38 13.29
CA LEU A 78 -2.31 -3.82 13.54
C LEU A 78 -1.63 -4.14 14.88
N ILE A 79 -0.58 -3.40 15.25
CA ILE A 79 0.10 -3.57 16.55
C ILE A 79 -0.87 -3.26 17.69
N VAL A 80 -1.59 -2.13 17.61
CA VAL A 80 -2.61 -1.74 18.60
C VAL A 80 -3.73 -2.78 18.65
N ASN A 81 -4.17 -3.29 17.50
CA ASN A 81 -5.16 -4.35 17.39
C ASN A 81 -4.70 -5.64 18.12
N MET A 82 -3.44 -6.03 17.95
CA MET A 82 -2.86 -7.19 18.65
C MET A 82 -2.86 -6.99 20.17
N LEU A 83 -2.52 -5.79 20.66
CA LEU A 83 -2.59 -5.46 22.09
C LEU A 83 -4.03 -5.54 22.62
N ALA A 84 -5.01 -5.04 21.88
CA ALA A 84 -6.42 -5.18 22.22
C ALA A 84 -6.86 -6.66 22.23
N ALA A 85 -6.42 -7.45 21.24
CA ALA A 85 -6.75 -8.86 21.10
C ALA A 85 -6.29 -9.71 22.30
N PHE A 86 -5.17 -9.39 22.94
CA PHE A 86 -4.73 -10.05 24.18
C PHE A 86 -5.72 -9.89 25.34
N GLY A 87 -6.54 -8.84 25.34
CA GLY A 87 -7.61 -8.64 26.32
C GLY A 87 -8.90 -9.41 26.04
N SER A 88 -9.02 -10.09 24.90
CA SER A 88 -10.28 -10.73 24.47
C SER A 88 -10.83 -11.80 25.44
N GLY A 89 -9.99 -12.38 26.31
CA GLY A 89 -10.37 -13.43 27.24
C GLY A 89 -11.35 -13.06 28.35
N SER A 90 -11.60 -11.78 28.60
CA SER A 90 -12.63 -11.37 29.55
C SER A 90 -14.02 -11.19 28.93
N MET A 91 -14.19 -11.47 27.63
CA MET A 91 -15.46 -11.28 26.92
C MET A 91 -16.03 -12.61 26.40
N ALA A 92 -17.20 -13.01 26.89
CA ALA A 92 -17.79 -14.33 26.64
C ALA A 92 -18.08 -14.65 25.16
N ASN A 93 -18.30 -13.64 24.32
CA ASN A 93 -18.62 -13.82 22.89
C ASN A 93 -17.37 -13.95 21.99
N TYR A 94 -16.17 -13.88 22.57
CA TYR A 94 -14.92 -13.72 21.84
C TYR A 94 -14.00 -14.92 22.11
N SER A 95 -13.71 -15.71 21.07
CA SER A 95 -12.76 -16.81 21.20
C SER A 95 -11.33 -16.28 21.36
N VAL A 96 -10.79 -16.40 22.57
CA VAL A 96 -9.44 -15.92 22.93
C VAL A 96 -8.38 -16.41 21.95
N ALA A 97 -8.37 -17.71 21.68
CA ALA A 97 -7.42 -18.33 20.77
C ALA A 97 -7.50 -17.72 19.37
N LYS A 98 -8.71 -17.55 18.81
CA LYS A 98 -8.88 -16.97 17.47
C LYS A 98 -8.39 -15.53 17.42
N TYR A 99 -8.72 -14.71 18.42
CA TYR A 99 -8.31 -13.30 18.45
C TYR A 99 -6.80 -13.14 18.53
N ILE A 100 -6.16 -13.88 19.43
CA ILE A 100 -4.71 -13.83 19.60
C ILE A 100 -4.02 -14.35 18.33
N VAL A 101 -4.39 -15.54 17.84
CA VAL A 101 -3.73 -16.15 16.69
C VAL A 101 -3.89 -15.31 15.43
N PHE A 102 -5.11 -14.84 15.11
CA PHE A 102 -5.33 -14.04 13.91
C PHE A 102 -4.67 -12.66 14.00
N SER A 103 -4.70 -11.99 15.15
CA SER A 103 -4.02 -10.69 15.30
C SER A 103 -2.51 -10.79 15.14
N ILE A 104 -1.88 -11.88 15.62
CA ILE A 104 -0.46 -12.17 15.40
C ILE A 104 -0.19 -12.42 13.91
N ILE A 105 -1.00 -13.25 13.25
CA ILE A 105 -0.87 -13.54 11.82
C ILE A 105 -0.97 -12.25 10.99
N TYR A 106 -1.98 -11.42 11.27
CA TYR A 106 -2.16 -10.13 10.58
C TYR A 106 -0.98 -9.20 10.80
N THR A 107 -0.42 -9.15 12.02
CA THR A 107 0.73 -8.29 12.31
C THR A 107 1.99 -8.78 11.59
N ILE A 108 2.32 -10.06 11.71
CA ILE A 108 3.57 -10.61 11.18
C ILE A 108 3.54 -10.72 9.65
N LEU A 109 2.43 -11.17 9.06
CA LEU A 109 2.33 -11.36 7.62
C LEU A 109 1.73 -10.15 6.91
N GLY A 110 0.75 -9.49 7.53
CA GLY A 110 0.04 -8.37 6.91
C GLY A 110 0.93 -7.15 6.70
N ILE A 111 1.77 -6.78 7.67
CA ILE A 111 2.70 -5.63 7.56
C ILE A 111 3.64 -5.76 6.34
N PRO A 112 4.46 -6.82 6.21
CA PRO A 112 5.36 -6.95 5.06
C PRO A 112 4.60 -7.14 3.74
N LEU A 113 3.49 -7.88 3.75
CA LEU A 113 2.69 -8.12 2.55
C LEU A 113 2.06 -6.82 2.03
N ALA A 114 1.44 -6.02 2.89
CA ALA A 114 0.85 -4.75 2.51
C ALA A 114 1.92 -3.75 2.03
N PHE A 115 3.08 -3.73 2.70
CA PHE A 115 4.20 -2.90 2.26
C PHE A 115 4.62 -3.25 0.83
N ARG A 116 4.74 -4.54 0.51
CA ARG A 116 5.22 -4.96 -0.81
C ARG A 116 4.16 -4.90 -1.91
N VAL A 117 2.94 -5.36 -1.63
CA VAL A 117 1.88 -5.49 -2.63
C VAL A 117 1.16 -4.17 -2.87
N ASN A 118 0.98 -3.35 -1.83
CA ASN A 118 0.28 -2.07 -1.96
C ASN A 118 1.26 -0.90 -2.08
N TYR A 119 2.01 -0.61 -1.00
CA TYR A 119 2.85 0.59 -0.95
C TYR A 119 3.96 0.60 -2.01
N MET A 120 4.76 -0.46 -2.11
CA MET A 120 5.86 -0.50 -3.08
C MET A 120 5.35 -0.48 -4.52
N LYS A 121 4.21 -1.10 -4.80
CA LYS A 121 3.58 -1.02 -6.11
C LYS A 121 3.14 0.42 -6.43
N TYR A 122 2.57 1.13 -5.45
CA TYR A 122 2.24 2.55 -5.59
C TYR A 122 3.50 3.41 -5.83
N TYR A 123 4.56 3.14 -5.08
CA TYR A 123 5.85 3.80 -5.20
C TYR A 123 6.43 3.67 -6.62
N GLU A 124 6.46 2.44 -7.15
CA GLU A 124 6.92 2.15 -8.51
C GLU A 124 6.09 2.88 -9.58
N GLN A 125 4.79 3.04 -9.36
CA GLN A 125 3.90 3.78 -10.28
C GLN A 125 4.09 5.29 -10.17
N CYS A 126 4.30 5.81 -8.96
CA CYS A 126 4.65 7.21 -8.76
C CYS A 126 5.97 7.56 -9.45
N LYS A 127 6.96 6.65 -9.41
CA LYS A 127 8.25 6.76 -10.11
C LYS A 127 8.08 6.82 -11.63
N LYS A 128 7.19 6.00 -12.19
CA LYS A 128 6.90 5.94 -13.63
C LYS A 128 5.94 7.03 -14.13
N GLU A 129 5.39 7.83 -13.22
CA GLU A 129 4.31 8.79 -13.48
C GLU A 129 3.09 8.17 -14.18
N ASP A 130 2.87 6.86 -14.03
CA ASP A 130 1.78 6.12 -14.65
C ASP A 130 1.07 5.27 -13.59
N LEU A 131 -0.10 5.75 -13.16
CA LEU A 131 -0.93 5.05 -12.17
C LEU A 131 -1.77 3.99 -12.89
N SER A 132 -1.37 2.74 -12.75
CA SER A 132 -2.09 1.63 -13.38
C SER A 132 -3.38 1.30 -12.63
N LEU A 133 -4.44 0.97 -13.39
CA LEU A 133 -5.68 0.38 -12.87
C LEU A 133 -5.43 -0.81 -11.94
N SER A 134 -4.37 -1.58 -12.19
CA SER A 134 -3.99 -2.73 -11.36
C SER A 134 -3.68 -2.36 -9.90
N TRP A 135 -3.16 -1.16 -9.65
CA TRP A 135 -2.97 -0.70 -8.27
C TRP A 135 -4.28 -0.21 -7.65
N PHE A 136 -5.12 0.52 -8.40
CA PHE A 136 -6.43 0.93 -7.89
C PHE A 136 -7.30 -0.24 -7.44
N LEU A 137 -7.30 -1.36 -8.17
CA LEU A 137 -8.03 -2.56 -7.76
C LEU A 137 -7.50 -3.12 -6.43
N LEU A 138 -6.17 -3.13 -6.23
CA LEU A 138 -5.56 -3.55 -4.97
C LEU A 138 -5.90 -2.58 -3.84
N GLU A 139 -5.88 -1.28 -4.11
CA GLU A 139 -6.22 -0.25 -3.13
C GLU A 139 -7.69 -0.33 -2.69
N ILE A 140 -8.61 -0.63 -3.60
CA ILE A 140 -10.03 -0.86 -3.25
C ILE A 140 -10.17 -2.08 -2.33
N ILE A 141 -9.47 -3.17 -2.62
CA ILE A 141 -9.45 -4.36 -1.76
C ILE A 141 -8.86 -4.00 -0.39
N PHE A 142 -7.74 -3.28 -0.36
CA PHE A 142 -7.05 -2.89 0.86
C PHE A 142 -7.88 -1.93 1.72
N PHE A 143 -8.57 -0.98 1.09
CA PHE A 143 -9.56 -0.12 1.73
C PHE A 143 -10.72 -0.94 2.30
N GLY A 144 -11.25 -1.91 1.55
CA GLY A 144 -12.28 -2.83 2.03
C GLY A 144 -11.84 -3.62 3.27
N LEU A 145 -10.60 -4.12 3.30
CA LEU A 145 -10.03 -4.78 4.48
C LEU A 145 -9.94 -3.85 5.69
N ASN A 146 -9.57 -2.58 5.47
CA ASN A 146 -9.54 -1.56 6.51
C ASN A 146 -10.95 -1.31 7.08
N VAL A 147 -11.96 -1.20 6.23
CA VAL A 147 -13.36 -1.04 6.65
C VAL A 147 -13.84 -2.24 7.45
N VAL A 148 -13.53 -3.48 7.02
CA VAL A 148 -13.85 -4.70 7.78
C VAL A 148 -13.14 -4.70 9.14
N GLY A 149 -11.88 -4.26 9.20
CA GLY A 149 -11.14 -4.05 10.45
C GLY A 149 -11.79 -3.01 11.36
N ALA A 150 -12.26 -1.90 10.80
CA ALA A 150 -12.99 -0.87 11.54
C ALA A 150 -14.32 -1.37 12.10
N VAL A 151 -15.04 -2.23 11.38
CA VAL A 151 -16.24 -2.89 11.94
C VAL A 151 -15.86 -3.83 13.07
N GLY A 152 -14.85 -4.70 12.87
CA GLY A 152 -14.35 -5.61 13.90
C GLY A 152 -15.32 -6.76 14.20
N LEU A 153 -15.64 -7.58 13.19
CA LEU A 153 -16.61 -8.67 13.33
C LEU A 153 -16.20 -9.68 14.42
N PRO A 154 -17.16 -10.25 15.18
CA PRO A 154 -16.86 -11.27 16.18
C PRO A 154 -16.08 -12.46 15.60
N ASN A 155 -15.05 -12.91 16.33
CA ASN A 155 -14.18 -14.05 15.96
C ASN A 155 -13.31 -13.84 14.71
N SER A 156 -13.16 -12.59 14.24
CA SER A 156 -12.25 -12.24 13.14
C SER A 156 -10.81 -11.96 13.61
N GLY A 157 -10.59 -11.67 14.89
CA GLY A 157 -9.29 -11.18 15.38
C GLY A 157 -9.05 -9.69 15.15
N LEU A 158 -10.05 -8.97 14.64
CA LEU A 158 -10.04 -7.53 14.44
C LEU A 158 -10.84 -6.84 15.56
N CYS A 159 -10.17 -6.00 16.32
CA CYS A 159 -10.70 -5.23 17.44
C CYS A 159 -11.18 -3.86 16.95
N GLY A 160 -12.24 -3.85 16.15
CA GLY A 160 -12.90 -2.65 15.63
C GLY A 160 -13.97 -2.09 16.57
N VAL A 161 -14.92 -1.35 16.00
CA VAL A 161 -16.01 -0.67 16.73
C VAL A 161 -16.90 -1.65 17.49
N LEU A 162 -17.28 -2.79 16.89
CA LEU A 162 -18.11 -3.78 17.58
C LEU A 162 -17.41 -4.36 18.82
N TYR A 163 -16.12 -4.68 18.69
CA TYR A 163 -15.29 -5.09 19.82
C TYR A 163 -15.24 -4.02 20.91
N ALA A 164 -15.07 -2.74 20.54
CA ALA A 164 -15.03 -1.63 21.50
C ALA A 164 -16.36 -1.47 22.27
N ILE A 165 -17.50 -1.63 21.60
CA ILE A 165 -18.83 -1.56 22.23
C ILE A 165 -19.00 -2.68 23.28
N ASP A 166 -18.63 -3.91 22.92
CA ASP A 166 -18.68 -5.05 23.84
C ASP A 166 -17.67 -4.88 24.99
N ALA A 167 -16.48 -4.34 24.71
CA ALA A 167 -15.45 -4.03 25.69
C ALA A 167 -15.94 -3.02 26.73
N PHE A 168 -16.68 -1.98 26.32
CA PHE A 168 -17.27 -1.03 27.26
C PHE A 168 -18.30 -1.65 28.19
N SER A 169 -19.12 -2.54 27.63
CA SER A 169 -20.24 -3.16 28.34
C SER A 169 -19.77 -4.23 29.33
N LYS A 170 -18.78 -5.03 28.95
CA LYS A 170 -18.42 -6.28 29.66
C LYS A 170 -16.93 -6.39 30.04
N GLY A 171 -16.08 -5.51 29.52
CA GLY A 171 -14.63 -5.57 29.71
C GLY A 171 -14.13 -4.90 30.99
N ASN A 172 -12.88 -5.18 31.35
CA ASN A 172 -12.14 -4.47 32.38
C ASN A 172 -11.50 -3.17 31.82
N GLY A 173 -10.82 -2.38 32.67
CA GLY A 173 -10.22 -1.12 32.25
C GLY A 173 -9.25 -1.24 31.08
N TYR A 174 -8.42 -2.29 31.05
CA TYR A 174 -7.49 -2.56 29.95
C TYR A 174 -8.23 -2.72 28.61
N ILE A 175 -9.24 -3.59 28.58
CA ILE A 175 -9.99 -3.92 27.34
C ILE A 175 -10.76 -2.71 26.83
N LYS A 176 -11.29 -1.87 27.73
CA LYS A 176 -11.95 -0.62 27.36
C LYS A 176 -10.98 0.35 26.68
N ILE A 177 -9.84 0.61 27.30
CA ILE A 177 -8.84 1.56 26.79
C ILE A 177 -8.32 1.08 25.43
N PHE A 178 -7.81 -0.15 25.35
CA PHE A 178 -7.24 -0.67 24.10
C PHE A 178 -8.31 -0.92 23.02
N GLY A 179 -9.54 -1.27 23.40
CA GLY A 179 -10.65 -1.41 22.46
C GLY A 179 -10.99 -0.10 21.75
N ILE A 180 -11.06 1.03 22.49
CA ILE A 180 -11.29 2.36 21.91
C ILE A 180 -10.14 2.76 21.00
N ILE A 181 -8.90 2.65 21.49
CA ILE A 181 -7.72 3.07 20.73
C ILE A 181 -7.64 2.27 19.43
N SER A 182 -7.87 0.97 19.49
CA SER A 182 -7.91 0.09 18.31
C SER A 182 -9.02 0.51 17.32
N ALA A 183 -10.24 0.75 17.81
CA ALA A 183 -11.35 1.19 16.96
C ALA A 183 -11.06 2.54 16.28
N CYS A 184 -10.53 3.52 17.02
CA CYS A 184 -10.13 4.81 16.47
C CYS A 184 -9.01 4.67 15.43
N ALA A 185 -8.01 3.82 15.69
CA ALA A 185 -6.91 3.56 14.77
C ALA A 185 -7.41 2.93 13.45
N TRP A 186 -8.33 1.96 13.52
CA TRP A 186 -8.96 1.37 12.34
C TRP A 186 -9.78 2.37 11.53
N ILE A 187 -10.56 3.23 12.19
CA ILE A 187 -11.33 4.29 11.52
C ILE A 187 -10.38 5.27 10.83
N LEU A 188 -9.36 5.77 11.53
CA LEU A 188 -8.39 6.70 10.99
C LEU A 188 -7.66 6.10 9.78
N SER A 189 -7.23 4.84 9.90
CA SER A 189 -6.58 4.11 8.80
C SER A 189 -7.51 3.98 7.60
N SER A 190 -8.78 3.59 7.81
CA SER A 190 -9.77 3.47 6.74
C SER A 190 -9.99 4.79 6.01
N LEU A 191 -10.19 5.88 6.75
CA LEU A 191 -10.35 7.22 6.18
C LEU A 191 -9.10 7.66 5.39
N GLY A 192 -7.92 7.35 5.92
CA GLY A 192 -6.65 7.61 5.26
C GLY A 192 -6.52 6.92 3.91
N GLN A 193 -6.83 5.61 3.83
CA GLN A 193 -6.79 4.86 2.57
C GLN A 193 -7.85 5.39 1.58
N GLY A 194 -9.07 5.67 2.05
CA GLY A 194 -10.10 6.29 1.21
C GLY A 194 -9.67 7.65 0.63
N PHE A 195 -8.98 8.46 1.42
CA PHE A 195 -8.38 9.72 0.98
C PHE A 195 -7.28 9.51 -0.06
N LEU A 196 -6.36 8.56 0.17
CA LEU A 196 -5.27 8.23 -0.75
C LEU A 196 -5.81 7.75 -2.11
N GLY A 197 -6.77 6.82 -2.10
CA GLY A 197 -7.42 6.32 -3.30
C GLY A 197 -8.10 7.44 -4.09
N SER A 198 -8.84 8.31 -3.39
CA SER A 198 -9.52 9.46 -4.01
C SER A 198 -8.54 10.45 -4.64
N ARG A 199 -7.45 10.80 -3.93
CA ARG A 199 -6.40 11.70 -4.43
C ARG A 199 -5.67 11.10 -5.63
N SER A 200 -5.35 9.81 -5.56
CA SER A 200 -4.68 9.11 -6.65
C SER A 200 -5.55 9.01 -7.89
N PHE A 201 -6.86 8.81 -7.73
CA PHE A 201 -7.81 8.80 -8.84
C PHE A 201 -7.89 10.15 -9.55
N LEU A 202 -7.85 11.25 -8.81
CA LEU A 202 -7.79 12.60 -9.39
C LEU A 202 -6.49 12.82 -10.17
N LEU A 203 -5.36 12.33 -9.67
CA LEU A 203 -4.07 12.38 -10.39
C LEU A 203 -4.14 11.57 -11.69
N TYR A 204 -4.66 10.34 -11.64
CA TYR A 204 -4.86 9.48 -12.80
C TYR A 204 -5.74 10.12 -13.88
N LYS A 205 -6.88 10.71 -13.50
CA LYS A 205 -7.78 11.39 -14.44
C LYS A 205 -7.11 12.56 -15.17
N ASN A 206 -6.16 13.24 -14.52
CA ASN A 206 -5.44 14.36 -15.11
C ASN A 206 -4.27 13.91 -16.01
N GLN A 207 -3.81 12.67 -15.92
CA GLN A 207 -2.77 12.13 -16.81
C GLN A 207 -3.30 11.82 -18.22
N GLY A 208 -4.57 11.43 -18.36
CA GLY A 208 -5.18 11.08 -19.66
C GLY A 208 -5.69 12.27 -20.49
N LYS A 209 -5.23 13.49 -20.24
CA LYS A 209 -5.71 14.72 -20.91
C LYS A 209 -4.65 15.47 -21.73
N ASP A 210 -3.43 14.96 -21.78
CA ASP A 210 -2.33 15.47 -22.62
C ASP A 210 -2.14 14.56 -23.85
#